data_AF-A0A962D0F7-F1
#
_entry.id   AF-A0A962D0F7-F1
#
_cell.length_a   1.000
_cell.length_b   1.000
_cell.length_c   1.000
_cell.angle_alpha   90.00
_cell.angle_beta   90.00
_cell.angle_gamma   90.00
#
_symmetry.space_group_name_H-M   'P 1'
#
loop_
_entity.id
_entity.type
_entity.pdbx_description
1 polymer ?
#
loop_
_entity_poly.entity_id
_entity_poly.type
_entity_poly.pdbx_seq_one_letter_code
_entity_poly.pdbx_strand_id
1 'polypeptide(L)'
;RFMQVLARAYAEKSEFLHELLSKKYANVIKRFATALQRACPELDKKVIFWRFHFIMGSLVYVMADFGASSRSGGMSEPEYFNTCCKELIDFAQCSLQNTPEK
;
A
#
# COMPACT_ATOMS: atom_id res chain seq x y z
N ARG A 1 15.18 0.61 6.36
CA ARG A 1 15.40 1.93 7.03
C ARG A 1 14.44 3.03 6.57
N PHE A 2 14.34 3.40 5.29
CA PHE A 2 13.42 4.48 4.84
C PHE A 2 11.94 4.20 5.15
N MET A 3 11.48 2.97 4.91
CA MET A 3 10.08 2.58 5.13
C MET A 3 9.67 2.55 6.61
N GLN A 4 10.58 2.19 7.51
CA GLN A 4 10.38 2.28 8.95
C GLN A 4 10.20 3.73 9.42
N VAL A 5 10.95 4.68 8.84
CA VAL A 5 10.77 6.12 9.10
C VAL A 5 9.43 6.61 8.57
N LEU A 6 9.03 6.15 7.38
CA LEU A 6 7.73 6.43 6.77
C LEU A 6 6.55 5.91 7.60
N ALA A 7 6.67 4.70 8.15
CA ALA A 7 5.66 4.09 8.99
C ALA A 7 5.58 4.74 10.37
N ARG A 8 6.72 5.10 10.97
CA ARG A 8 6.76 5.90 12.20
C ARG A 8 6.18 7.29 11.99
N ALA A 9 6.47 7.94 10.87
CA ALA A 9 5.85 9.22 10.50
C ALA A 9 4.32 9.12 10.39
N TYR A 10 3.79 8.03 9.83
CA TYR A 10 2.35 7.75 9.80
C TYR A 10 1.77 7.46 11.20
N ALA A 11 2.52 6.77 12.06
CA ALA A 11 2.09 6.39 13.41
C ALA A 11 2.19 7.53 14.45
N GLU A 12 3.22 8.37 14.38
CA GLU A 12 3.51 9.44 15.35
C GLU A 12 2.61 10.68 15.18
N LYS A 13 1.68 10.70 14.21
CA LYS A 13 0.81 11.85 13.92
C LYS A 13 1.57 13.19 13.81
N SER A 14 2.81 13.18 13.32
CA SER A 14 3.55 14.41 13.09
C SER A 14 2.96 15.12 11.87
N GLU A 15 2.28 16.26 12.08
CA GLU A 15 1.68 17.06 11.00
C GLU A 15 2.72 17.45 9.95
N PHE A 16 3.93 17.83 10.37
CA PHE A 16 5.04 18.17 9.48
C PHE A 16 5.47 16.99 8.58
N LEU A 17 5.64 15.80 9.15
CA LEU A 17 6.01 14.62 8.36
C LEU A 17 4.88 14.18 7.44
N HIS A 18 3.63 14.28 7.90
CA HIS A 18 2.46 13.99 7.07
C HIS A 18 2.37 14.94 5.87
N GLU A 19 2.59 16.23 6.10
CA GLU A 19 2.58 17.25 5.06
C GLU A 19 3.75 17.10 4.07
N LEU A 20 4.96 16.80 4.58
CA LEU A 20 6.14 16.52 3.75
C LEU A 20 5.94 15.28 2.88
N LEU A 21 5.42 14.19 3.44
CA LEU A 21 5.13 12.95 2.72
C LEU A 21 3.99 13.15 1.72
N SER A 22 2.92 13.84 2.11
CA SER A 22 1.82 14.21 1.23
C SER A 22 2.35 15.01 0.04
N LYS A 23 3.13 16.07 0.26
CA LYS A 23 3.71 16.89 -0.80
C LYS A 23 4.62 16.09 -1.73
N LYS A 24 5.44 15.18 -1.19
CA LYS A 24 6.38 14.38 -1.97
C LYS A 24 5.70 13.26 -2.77
N TYR A 25 4.70 12.59 -2.19
CA TYR A 25 4.09 11.39 -2.77
C TYR A 25 2.73 11.64 -3.42
N ALA A 26 2.07 12.77 -3.21
CA ALA A 26 0.77 13.09 -3.80
C ALA A 26 0.77 12.94 -5.33
N ASN A 27 1.84 13.38 -6.01
CA ASN A 27 1.93 13.23 -7.45
C ASN A 27 2.00 11.75 -7.88
N VAL A 28 2.78 10.94 -7.15
CA VAL A 28 2.89 9.50 -7.44
C VAL A 28 1.55 8.80 -7.19
N ILE A 29 0.93 9.06 -6.03
CA ILE A 29 -0.39 8.52 -5.66
C ILE A 29 -1.43 8.90 -6.71
N LYS A 30 -1.47 10.15 -7.17
CA LYS A 30 -2.40 10.61 -8.21
C LYS A 30 -2.18 9.91 -9.56
N ARG A 31 -0.91 9.70 -9.95
CA ARG A 31 -0.57 8.97 -11.19
C ARG A 31 -1.04 7.52 -11.13
N PHE A 32 -0.82 6.84 -9.99
CA PHE A 32 -1.29 5.48 -9.79
C PHE A 32 -2.82 5.40 -9.78
N ALA A 33 -3.51 6.28 -9.05
CA ALA A 33 -4.97 6.32 -9.05
C ALA A 33 -5.55 6.53 -10.46
N THR A 34 -4.91 7.40 -11.26
CA THR A 34 -5.29 7.61 -12.68
C THR A 34 -5.07 6.37 -13.53
N ALA A 35 -3.95 5.66 -13.33
CA ALA A 35 -3.66 4.43 -14.04
C ALA A 35 -4.66 3.32 -13.66
N LEU A 36 -4.99 3.19 -12.38
CA LEU A 36 -6.00 2.23 -11.89
C LEU A 36 -7.38 2.52 -12.49
N GLN A 37 -7.80 3.78 -12.55
CA GLN A 37 -9.07 4.14 -13.19
C GLN A 37 -9.12 3.80 -14.68
N ARG A 38 -7.98 3.88 -15.38
CA ARG A 38 -7.88 3.47 -16.80
C ARG A 38 -7.90 1.96 -16.95
N ALA A 39 -7.31 1.23 -16.01
CA ALA A 39 -7.25 -0.23 -16.02
C ALA A 39 -8.56 -0.90 -15.58
N CYS A 40 -9.33 -0.23 -14.71
CA CYS A 40 -10.61 -0.71 -14.19
C CYS A 40 -11.71 0.34 -14.45
N PRO A 41 -12.08 0.60 -15.71
CA PRO A 41 -13.08 1.63 -16.07
C PRO A 41 -14.47 1.35 -15.51
N GLU A 42 -14.78 0.10 -15.19
CA GLU A 42 -16.04 -0.37 -14.61
C GLU A 42 -16.23 0.01 -13.14
N LEU A 43 -15.15 0.33 -12.43
CA LEU A 43 -15.20 0.72 -11.02
C LEU A 43 -15.41 2.23 -10.85
N ASP A 44 -16.28 2.58 -9.90
CA ASP A 44 -16.46 3.96 -9.47
C ASP A 44 -15.16 4.53 -8.86
N LYS A 45 -14.88 5.80 -9.12
CA LYS A 45 -13.71 6.53 -8.61
C LYS A 45 -13.55 6.41 -7.09
N LYS A 46 -14.67 6.43 -6.35
CA LYS A 46 -14.69 6.29 -4.89
C LYS A 46 -14.25 4.89 -4.46
N VAL A 47 -14.65 3.85 -5.20
CA VAL A 47 -14.24 2.46 -4.94
C VAL A 47 -12.74 2.32 -5.17
N ILE A 48 -12.22 2.85 -6.29
CA ILE A 48 -10.78 2.85 -6.57
C ILE A 48 -10.00 3.61 -5.50
N PHE A 49 -10.51 4.77 -5.06
CA PHE A 49 -9.88 5.55 -4.00
C PHE A 49 -9.69 4.71 -2.72
N TRP A 50 -10.74 4.04 -2.24
CA TRP A 50 -10.66 3.24 -1.01
C TRP A 50 -9.79 2.00 -1.18
N ARG A 51 -9.93 1.26 -2.29
CA ARG A 51 -9.11 0.08 -2.56
C ARG A 51 -7.63 0.43 -2.64
N PHE A 52 -7.30 1.51 -3.35
CA PHE A 52 -5.93 1.99 -3.45
C PHE A 52 -5.39 2.47 -2.09
N HIS A 53 -6.22 3.14 -1.29
CA HIS A 53 -5.85 3.53 0.08
C HIS A 53 -5.48 2.31 0.93
N PHE A 54 -6.27 1.24 0.89
CA PHE A 54 -5.97 0.01 1.63
C PHE A 54 -4.72 -0.70 1.13
N ILE A 55 -4.53 -0.82 -0.19
CA ILE A 55 -3.32 -1.41 -0.78
C ILE A 55 -2.07 -0.64 -0.32
N MET A 56 -2.10 0.70 -0.36
CA MET A 56 -1.00 1.54 0.11
C MET A 56 -0.74 1.37 1.61
N GLY A 57 -1.79 1.27 2.43
CA GLY A 57 -1.67 1.00 3.86
C GLY A 57 -0.98 -0.34 4.13
N SER A 58 -1.43 -1.41 3.48
CA SER A 58 -0.82 -2.74 3.58
C SER A 58 0.64 -2.74 3.13
N LEU A 59 0.95 -2.04 2.03
CA LEU A 59 2.32 -1.90 1.52
C LEU A 59 3.23 -1.22 2.54
N VAL A 60 2.80 -0.10 3.12
CA VAL A 60 3.58 0.61 4.15
C VAL A 60 3.77 -0.28 5.36
N TYR A 61 2.73 -1.00 5.80
CA TYR A 61 2.81 -1.90 6.95
C TYR A 61 3.81 -3.05 6.74
N VAL A 62 3.70 -3.75 5.61
CA VAL A 62 4.61 -4.84 5.22
C VAL A 62 6.06 -4.35 5.16
N MET A 63 6.29 -3.22 4.48
CA MET A 63 7.64 -2.68 4.28
C MET A 63 8.24 -2.04 5.53
N ALA A 64 7.41 -1.67 6.52
CA ALA A 64 7.89 -1.20 7.81
C ALA A 64 8.50 -2.31 8.66
N ASP A 65 8.21 -3.58 8.32
CA ASP A 65 8.58 -4.77 9.06
C ASP A 65 8.40 -4.61 10.57
N PHE A 66 7.13 -4.57 11.00
CA PHE A 66 6.73 -4.51 12.42
C PHE A 66 6.98 -5.85 13.16
N GLY A 67 8.16 -6.45 12.98
CA GLY A 67 8.49 -7.78 13.48
C GLY A 67 7.75 -8.90 12.75
N ALA A 68 7.22 -8.63 11.55
CA ALA A 68 6.48 -9.62 10.77
C ALA A 68 7.43 -10.64 10.13
N SER A 69 8.64 -10.21 9.74
CA SER A 69 9.73 -11.10 9.32
C SER A 69 10.10 -12.12 10.42
N SER A 70 10.12 -11.72 11.69
CA SER A 70 10.41 -12.63 12.81
C SER A 70 9.33 -13.70 13.04
N ARG A 71 8.12 -13.49 12.51
CA ARG A 71 6.99 -14.43 12.60
C ARG A 71 6.86 -15.33 11.35
N SER A 72 7.73 -15.14 10.36
CA SER A 72 7.69 -15.83 9.06
C SER A 72 8.05 -17.32 9.08
N GLY A 73 8.22 -17.93 10.26
CA GLY A 73 8.52 -19.36 10.38
C GLY A 73 9.93 -19.75 9.94
N GLY A 74 10.89 -18.81 10.00
CA GLY A 74 12.30 -19.08 9.68
C GLY A 74 12.72 -18.73 8.25
N MET A 75 11.89 -18.00 7.49
CA MET A 75 12.29 -17.49 6.18
C MET A 75 13.43 -16.48 6.29
N SER A 76 14.29 -16.44 5.27
CA SER A 76 15.26 -15.35 5.13
C SER A 76 14.54 -14.03 4.80
N GLU A 77 15.18 -12.89 5.10
CA GLU A 77 14.61 -11.57 4.81
C GLU A 77 14.25 -11.37 3.32
N PRO A 78 15.06 -11.79 2.33
CA PRO A 78 14.68 -11.71 0.92
C PRO A 78 13.48 -12.58 0.54
N GLU A 79 13.37 -13.79 1.09
CA GLU A 79 12.24 -14.69 0.84
C GLU A 79 10.94 -14.13 1.41
N TYR A 80 11.00 -13.59 2.63
CA TYR A 80 9.87 -12.93 3.25
C TYR A 80 9.41 -11.72 2.42
N PHE A 81 10.35 -10.86 2.00
CA PHE A 81 10.04 -9.69 1.19
C PHE A 81 9.38 -10.08 -0.15
N ASN A 82 9.95 -11.05 -0.86
CA ASN A 82 9.40 -11.52 -2.14
C ASN A 82 8.00 -12.13 -1.98
N THR A 83 7.79 -12.91 -0.93
CA THR A 83 6.47 -13.46 -0.58
C THR A 83 5.48 -12.34 -0.35
N CYS A 84 5.83 -11.35 0.48
CA CYS A 84 4.95 -10.22 0.75
C CYS A 84 4.63 -9.39 -0.49
N CYS A 85 5.59 -9.17 -1.39
CA CYS A 85 5.34 -8.49 -2.66
C CYS A 85 4.32 -9.26 -3.51
N LYS A 86 4.46 -10.58 -3.59
CA LYS A 86 3.55 -11.44 -4.35
C LYS A 86 2.13 -11.40 -3.77
N GLU A 87 1.99 -11.64 -2.47
CA GLU A 87 0.70 -11.63 -1.77
C GLU A 87 0.01 -10.27 -1.87
N LEU A 88 0.76 -9.17 -1.80
CA LEU A 88 0.20 -7.82 -1.95
C LEU A 88 -0.30 -7.55 -3.37
N ILE A 89 0.41 -8.05 -4.40
CA ILE A 89 -0.03 -7.95 -5.80
C ILE A 89 -1.33 -8.74 -5.99
N ASP A 90 -1.38 -9.98 -5.52
CA ASP A 90 -2.55 -10.85 -5.65
C ASP A 90 -3.76 -10.23 -4.91
N PHE A 91 -3.54 -9.72 -3.69
CA PHE A 91 -4.55 -8.98 -2.93
C PHE A 91 -5.06 -7.75 -3.70
N ALA A 92 -4.16 -6.96 -4.30
CA ALA A 92 -4.52 -5.78 -5.08
C ALA A 92 -5.33 -6.16 -6.32
N GLN A 93 -4.94 -7.21 -7.04
CA GLN A 93 -5.64 -7.69 -8.23
C GLN A 93 -7.06 -8.17 -7.88
N CYS A 94 -7.20 -9.05 -6.88
CA CYS A 94 -8.53 -9.53 -6.46
C CYS A 94 -9.41 -8.38 -5.98
N SER A 95 -8.84 -7.44 -5.21
CA SER A 95 -9.55 -6.25 -4.76
C SER A 95 -10.07 -5.44 -5.95
N LEU A 96 -9.27 -5.21 -6.98
CA LEU A 96 -9.66 -4.40 -8.15
C LEU A 96 -10.59 -5.13 -9.13
N GLN A 97 -10.55 -6.46 -9.21
CA GLN A 97 -11.43 -7.22 -10.11
C GLN A 97 -12.83 -7.44 -9.55
N ASN A 98 -12.99 -7.40 -8.22
CA ASN A 98 -14.29 -7.59 -7.59
C ASN A 98 -15.18 -6.37 -7.89
N THR A 99 -16.31 -6.52 -8.58
CA THR A 99 -17.27 -5.42 -8.72
C THR A 99 -18.24 -5.49 -7.54
N PRO A 100 -18.36 -4.45 -6.70
CA PRO A 100 -19.28 -4.50 -5.57
C PRO A 100 -20.72 -4.69 -6.09
N GLU A 101 -21.46 -5.60 -5.46
CA GLU A 101 -22.89 -5.79 -5.74
C GLU A 101 -23.64 -4.47 -5.51
N LYS A 102 -24.58 -4.16 -6.42
CA LYS A 102 -25.34 -2.90 -6.43
C LYS A 102 -26.33 -2.82 -5.29
#